data_AF-A0A3M0ZIQ9-F1
#
_entry.id   AF-A0A3M0ZIQ9-F1
#
_cell.length_a   1.000
_cell.length_b   1.000
_cell.length_c   1.000
_cell.angle_alpha   90.00
_cell.angle_beta   90.00
_cell.angle_gamma   90.00
#
_symmetry.space_group_name_H-M   'P 1'
#
loop_
_entity.id
_entity.type
_entity.pdbx_description
1 polymer ?
#
loop_
_entity_poly.entity_id
_entity_poly.type
_entity_poly.pdbx_seq_one_letter_code
_entity_poly.pdbx_strand_id
1 'polypeptide(L)' 'PEASVRDAAEVMRRERVGSLPVVDHGRLVGILTRSDLLDALISLADRLEA' A
#
# COMPACT_ATOMS: atom_id res chain seq x y z
N PRO A 1 -11.80 2.01 0.35
CA PRO A 1 -10.61 1.98 -0.55
C PRO A 1 -10.20 3.37 -1.05
N GLU A 2 -10.18 4.38 -0.16
CA GLU A 2 -9.93 5.79 -0.52
C GLU A 2 -8.67 6.36 0.14
N ALA A 3 -8.11 5.65 1.12
CA ALA A 3 -6.87 6.04 1.79
C ALA A 3 -5.70 5.98 0.81
N SER A 4 -4.77 6.93 0.93
CA SER A 4 -3.60 6.96 0.06
C SER A 4 -2.58 5.88 0.44
N VAL A 5 -1.70 5.56 -0.50
CA VAL A 5 -0.53 4.69 -0.27
C VAL A 5 0.34 5.21 0.88
N ARG A 6 0.46 6.54 1.01
CA ARG A 6 1.19 7.20 2.10
C ARG A 6 0.56 6.89 3.46
N ASP A 7 -0.76 7.01 3.57
CA ASP A 7 -1.49 6.75 4.81
C ASP A 7 -1.31 5.30 5.24
N ALA A 8 -1.43 4.36 4.29
CA ALA A 8 -1.19 2.94 4.54
C ALA A 8 0.22 2.67 5.05
N ALA A 9 1.25 3.26 4.41
CA ALA A 9 2.64 3.11 4.84
C ALA A 9 2.90 3.70 6.24
N GLU A 10 2.28 4.83 6.58
CA GLU A 10 2.37 5.42 7.93
C GLU A 10 1.72 4.53 8.99
N VAL A 11 0.55 3.96 8.71
CA VAL A 11 -0.11 2.99 9.61
C VAL A 11 0.75 1.74 9.78
N MET A 12 1.23 1.13 8.69
CA MET A 12 2.11 -0.05 8.74
C MET A 12 3.35 0.22 9.62
N ARG A 13 3.98 1.39 9.46
CA ARG A 13 5.15 1.79 10.24
C ARG A 13 4.81 1.99 11.72
N ARG A 14 3.74 2.73 12.01
CA ARG A 14 3.33 3.06 13.39
C ARG A 14 2.93 1.81 14.16
N GLU A 15 2.13 0.94 13.55
CA GLU A 15 1.59 -0.28 14.18
C GLU A 15 2.55 -1.48 14.07
N ARG A 16 3.68 -1.33 13.37
CA ARG A 16 4.69 -2.38 13.12
C ARG A 16 4.12 -3.63 12.42
N VAL A 17 3.18 -3.43 11.50
CA VAL A 17 2.57 -4.50 10.70
C VAL A 17 3.08 -4.50 9.27
N GLY A 18 3.09 -5.68 8.63
CA GLY A 18 3.57 -5.85 7.25
C GLY A 18 2.49 -5.82 6.18
N SER A 19 1.23 -5.83 6.60
CA SER A 19 0.07 -5.84 5.71
C SER A 19 -1.11 -5.13 6.36
N LEU A 20 -2.02 -4.62 5.52
CA LEU A 20 -3.26 -4.00 5.92
C LEU A 20 -4.41 -4.56 5.09
N PRO A 21 -5.59 -4.83 5.69
CA PRO A 21 -6.78 -5.15 4.93
C PRO A 21 -7.27 -3.92 4.17
N VAL A 22 -7.62 -4.09 2.90
CA VAL A 22 -8.31 -3.07 2.12
C VAL A 22 -9.80 -3.35 2.20
N VAL A 23 -10.54 -2.39 2.74
CA VAL A 23 -11.98 -2.51 2.97
C VAL A 23 -12.73 -1.50 2.10
N ASP A 24 -13.85 -1.93 1.54
CA ASP A 24 -14.81 -1.11 0.80
C ASP A 24 -16.23 -1.38 1.29
N HIS A 25 -16.92 -0.32 1.73
CA HIS A 25 -18.25 -0.41 2.34
C HIS A 25 -18.39 -1.54 3.38
N GLY A 26 -17.40 -1.65 4.28
CA GLY A 26 -17.36 -2.67 5.33
C GLY A 26 -17.00 -4.10 4.87
N ARG A 27 -16.75 -4.30 3.57
CA ARG A 27 -16.34 -5.59 3.01
C ARG A 27 -14.85 -5.62 2.76
N LEU A 28 -14.18 -6.72 3.15
CA LEU A 28 -12.79 -6.97 2.78
C LEU A 28 -12.71 -7.21 1.27
N VAL A 29 -11.97 -6.36 0.55
CA VAL A 29 -11.80 -6.44 -0.91
C VAL A 29 -10.36 -6.75 -1.33
N GLY A 30 -9.41 -6.76 -0.38
CA GLY A 30 -8.03 -7.12 -0.69
C GLY A 30 -7.10 -6.97 0.52
N ILE A 31 -5.82 -7.20 0.27
CA ILE A 31 -4.73 -7.03 1.24
C ILE A 31 -3.67 -6.18 0.54
N LEU A 32 -3.19 -5.16 1.23
CA LEU A 32 -2.01 -4.40 0.84
C LEU A 32 -0.84 -4.85 1.70
N THR A 33 0.29 -5.18 1.09
CA THR A 33 1.51 -5.65 1.74
C THR A 33 2.68 -4.69 1.48
N ARG A 34 3.78 -4.84 2.23
CA ARG A 34 5.02 -4.10 1.93
C ARG A 34 5.58 -4.39 0.54
N SER A 35 5.40 -5.61 0.01
CA SER A 35 5.87 -5.95 -1.33
C SER A 35 5.14 -5.16 -2.40
N ASP A 36 3.82 -4.98 -2.26
CA ASP A 36 3.04 -4.14 -3.19
C ASP A 36 3.53 -2.68 -3.22
N LEU A 37 3.96 -2.15 -2.06
CA LEU A 37 4.56 -0.82 -1.96
C LEU A 37 5.92 -0.73 -2.68
N LEU A 38 6.73 -1.78 -2.59
CA LEU A 38 8.02 -1.87 -3.29
C LEU A 38 7.81 -1.96 -4.80
N ASP A 39 6.88 -2.81 -5.25
CA ASP A 39 6.55 -2.98 -6.67
C ASP A 39 6.05 -1.65 -7.28
N ALA A 40 5.22 -0.91 -6.54
CA ALA A 40 4.77 0.41 -6.96
C ALA A 40 5.92 1.43 -7.07
N LEU A 41 6.91 1.36 -6.16
CA LEU A 41 8.09 2.21 -6.21
C LEU A 41 8.99 1.88 -7.42
N ILE A 42 9.22 0.59 -7.68
CA ILE A 42 10.00 0.13 -8.84
C ILE A 42 9.33 0.61 -10.13
N SER A 43 8.01 0.37 -10.27
CA SER A 43 7.26 0.81 -11.44
C SER A 43 7.31 2.35 -11.65
N LEU A 44 7.36 3.13 -10.57
CA LEU A 44 7.52 4.58 -10.68
C LEU A 44 8.94 4.95 -11.12
N ALA A 45 9.97 4.29 -10.57
CA ALA A 45 11.37 4.51 -10.94
C ALA A 45 11.60 4.22 -12.43
N ASP A 46 11.09 3.10 -12.93
CA ASP A 46 11.18 2.72 -14.35
C ASP A 46 10.60 3.79 -15.28
N ARG A 47 9.52 4.47 -14.85
CA ARG A 47 8.87 5.54 -15.62
C ARG A 47 9.63 6.87 -15.62
N LEU A 48 10.51 7.09 -14.64
CA LEU A 48 11.33 8.30 -14.56
C LEU A 48 12.65 8.14 -15.34
N GLU A 49 13.08 6.90 -15.57
CA GLU A 49 14.28 6.57 -16.34
C GLU A 49 14.01 6.44 -17.85
N ALA A 50 12.74 6.39 -18.26
CA ALA A 50 12.27 6.36 -19.65
C ALA A 50 12.08 7.77 -20.25
#